data_AF-A0A921MLI8-F1
#
_entry.id   AF-A0A921MLI8-F1
#
_cell.length_a   1.000
_cell.length_b   1.000
_cell.length_c   1.000
_cell.angle_alpha   90.00
_cell.angle_beta   90.00
_cell.angle_gamma   90.00
#
_symmetry.space_group_name_H-M   'P 1'
#
loop_
_entity.id
_entity.type
_entity.pdbx_description
1 polymer ?
#
loop_
_entity_poly.entity_id
_entity_poly.type
_entity_poly.pdbx_seq_one_letter_code
_entity_poly.pdbx_strand_id
1 'polypeptide(L)' 'MAKIVRKEELNSSVTLLEVEAPKIARKALPGQFIILRIDDDGERIPLT' A
#
# COMPACT_ATOMS: atom_id res chain seq x y z
N MET A 1 8.47 -8.90 2.63
CA MET A 1 7.12 -8.31 2.77
C MET A 1 7.27 -6.90 3.30
N ALA A 2 6.43 -5.95 2.85
CA ALA A 2 6.46 -4.58 3.37
C ALA A 2 5.70 -4.53 4.71
N LYS A 3 6.26 -3.85 5.73
CA LYS A 3 5.69 -3.79 7.08
C LYS A 3 4.67 -2.65 7.17
N ILE A 4 3.48 -2.90 7.73
CA ILE A 4 2.52 -1.83 8.05
C ILE A 4 3.04 -1.09 9.28
N VAL A 5 3.32 0.21 9.15
CA VAL A 5 3.83 1.07 10.24
C VAL A 5 2.72 1.90 10.88
N ARG A 6 1.64 2.18 10.15
CA ARG A 6 0.43 2.83 10.67
C ARG A 6 -0.80 2.29 9.95
N LYS A 7 -1.89 2.16 10.69
CA LYS A 7 -3.23 1.84 10.18
C LYS A 7 -4.21 2.80 10.83
N GLU A 8 -5.02 3.47 10.01
CA GLU A 8 -6.02 4.43 10.47
C GLU A 8 -7.32 4.27 9.70
N GLU A 9 -8.44 4.18 10.41
CA GLU A 9 -9.77 4.18 9.80
C GLU A 9 -10.19 5.64 9.56
N LEU A 10 -10.36 6.01 8.29
CA LEU A 10 -10.77 7.37 7.91
C LEU A 10 -12.29 7.52 7.94
N ASN A 11 -13.00 6.44 7.64
CA ASN A 11 -14.45 6.28 7.77
C ASN A 11 -14.81 4.79 7.69
N SER A 12 -16.10 4.46 7.81
CA SER A 12 -16.61 3.08 7.83
C SER A 12 -16.22 2.20 6.64
N SER A 13 -15.81 2.80 5.52
CA SER A 13 -15.48 2.09 4.28
C SER A 13 -14.03 2.29 3.82
N VAL A 14 -13.25 3.15 4.48
CA VAL A 14 -11.91 3.56 4.03
C VAL A 14 -10.91 3.48 5.17
N THR A 15 -9.81 2.77 4.94
CA THR A 15 -8.67 2.67 5.85
C THR A 15 -7.40 3.17 5.15
N LEU A 16 -6.67 4.07 5.79
CA LEU A 16 -5.32 4.47 5.41
C LEU A 16 -4.31 3.45 5.97
N LEU A 17 -3.39 3.00 5.11
CA LEU A 17 -2.27 2.14 5.48
C LEU A 17 -0.96 2.83 5.12
N GLU A 18 -0.10 3.07 6.09
CA GLU A 18 1.28 3.46 5.84
C GLU A 18 2.16 2.21 5.92
N VAL A 19 2.98 1.99 4.89
CA VAL A 19 3.76 0.76 4.73
C VAL A 19 5.24 1.10 4.48
N GLU A 20 6.14 0.35 5.10
CA GLU A 20 7.58 0.54 4.96
C GLU A 20 8.08 -0.04 3.62
N ALA A 21 8.34 0.85 2.66
CA ALA A 21 8.83 0.49 1.33
C ALA A 21 9.85 1.53 0.78
N PRO A 22 11.06 1.64 1.37
CA PRO A 22 11.98 2.74 1.11
C PRO A 22 12.45 2.86 -0.36
N LYS A 23 12.52 1.75 -1.11
CA LYS A 23 12.91 1.78 -2.53
C LYS A 23 11.83 2.38 -3.43
N ILE A 24 10.55 2.17 -3.09
CA ILE A 24 9.40 2.72 -3.82
C ILE A 24 9.23 4.19 -3.40
N ALA A 25 9.20 4.46 -2.09
CA ALA A 25 9.00 5.81 -1.55
C ALA A 25 10.01 6.83 -2.10
N ARG A 26 11.29 6.46 -2.27
CA ARG A 26 12.33 7.34 -2.85
C ARG A 26 12.16 7.65 -4.33
N LYS A 27 11.37 6.86 -5.07
CA LYS A 27 11.25 6.94 -6.53
C LYS A 27 9.85 7.31 -7.02
N ALA A 28 8.85 7.27 -6.13
CA ALA A 28 7.46 7.52 -6.48
C ALA A 28 7.28 8.95 -7.02
N LEU A 29 6.56 9.06 -8.13
CA LEU A 29 6.17 10.30 -8.77
C LEU A 29 4.64 10.41 -8.82
N PRO A 30 4.07 11.63 -8.93
CA PRO A 30 2.63 11.81 -9.06
C PRO A 30 2.03 11.01 -10.23
N GLY A 31 0.87 10.38 -9.99
CA GLY A 31 0.16 9.56 -10.97
C GLY A 31 0.66 8.10 -11.08
N GLN A 32 1.70 7.73 -10.33
CA GLN A 32 2.11 6.32 -10.20
C GLN A 32 1.28 5.61 -9.12
N PHE A 33 1.23 4.28 -9.22
CA PHE A 33 0.53 3.40 -8.30
C PHE A 33 1.39 2.15 -8.04
N ILE A 34 1.02 1.37 -7.02
CA ILE A 34 1.62 0.08 -6.70
C ILE A 34 0.68 -1.08 -7.07
N ILE A 35 1.25 -2.27 -7.23
CA ILE A 35 0.49 -3.52 -7.22
C ILE A 35 0.66 -4.16 -5.85
N LEU A 36 -0.45 -4.32 -5.12
CA LEU A 36 -0.50 -4.99 -3.83
C LEU A 36 -0.93 -6.45 -4.01
N ARG A 37 -0.31 -7.34 -3.22
CA ARG A 37 -0.72 -8.74 -3.03
C ARG A 37 -0.58 -9.09 -1.56
N ILE A 38 -1.60 -9.70 -0.96
CA ILE A 38 -1.67 -9.92 0.50
C ILE A 38 -0.91 -11.17 0.98
N ASP A 39 -0.90 -12.22 0.16
CA ASP A 39 -0.23 -13.50 0.43
C ASP A 39 0.11 -14.19 -0.92
N ASP A 40 0.43 -15.48 -0.92
CA ASP A 40 0.84 -16.20 -2.13
C ASP A 40 -0.32 -16.57 -3.06
N ASP A 41 -1.51 -16.80 -2.51
CA ASP A 41 -2.73 -17.16 -3.24
C ASP A 41 -3.59 -15.92 -3.59
N GLY A 42 -3.31 -14.78 -2.96
CA GLY A 42 -4.04 -13.55 -3.13
C GLY A 42 -3.88 -12.90 -4.50
N GLU A 43 -4.92 -12.17 -4.90
CA GLU A 43 -4.94 -11.43 -6.16
C GLU A 43 -4.02 -10.20 -6.14
N ARG A 44 -3.61 -9.78 -7.34
CA ARG A 44 -2.81 -8.57 -7.56
C ARG A 44 -3.75 -7.40 -7.85
N ILE A 45 -3.82 -6.44 -6.95
CA ILE A 45 -4.69 -5.27 -7.08
C ILE A 45 -3.89 -3.97 -7.19
N PRO A 46 -4.25 -3.04 -8.09
CA PRO A 46 -3.61 -1.74 -8.17
C PRO A 46 -4.13 -0.81 -7.07
N LEU A 47 -3.23 -0.11 -6.39
CA LEU A 47 -3.55 0.92 -5.39
C LEU A 47 -2.61 2.11 -5.55
N THR A 48 -3.15 3.32 -5.38
CA THR A 48 -2.39 4.57 -5.41
C THR A 48 -1.79 4.87 -4.05
#